data_AF-A0A3T1D4Z0-F1
#
_entry.id   AF-A0A3T1D4Z0-F1
#
_cell.length_a   1.000
_cell.length_b   1.000
_cell.length_c   1.000
_cell.angle_alpha   90.00
_cell.angle_beta   90.00
_cell.angle_gamma   90.00
#
_symmetry.space_group_name_H-M   'P 1'
#
loop_
_entity.id
_entity.type
_entity.pdbx_description
1 polymer ?
#
loop_
_entity_poly.entity_id
_entity_poly.type
_entity_poly.pdbx_seq_one_letter_code
_entity_poly.pdbx_strand_id
1 'polypeptide(L)'
;MEKRLNRSDLMFSLAFLLMLIIAVGAFFYGVKVGSEREQAKYTTEQTTEATTTSPPINAYQQQDLVSFYHTVFLPYREFQNDLLVAQNKWLSDSTADRSASMKELAKSAQRKYDAIKKVYVAPISPQLSNSQASYLKSLKLFQESFSKAATTANEGTADMVMDKLNGNSFYKEGRSQSLFAQKQYYSSMLKWAESVNSDIPGEYTSSGILSIAKWKALPLIVKIKVASDYLSEQPQIDDYLPHDLTARIDQFISSGKADKRKVKSFNAIADLLTSTDAVRNGDFIEMKSRFYDKEQLPQLPFFFLDK
;
A
#
# COMPACT_ATOMS: atom_id res chain seq x y z
N MET A 1 32.86 47.55 13.17
CA MET A 1 31.53 48.15 12.96
C MET A 1 30.52 47.02 12.80
N GLU A 2 29.92 46.56 13.89
CA GLU A 2 28.82 45.60 13.82
C GLU A 2 27.53 46.37 13.56
N LYS A 3 27.03 46.31 12.31
CA LYS A 3 25.70 46.83 11.97
C LYS A 3 24.65 45.93 12.61
N ARG A 4 24.22 46.26 13.84
CA ARG A 4 23.02 45.68 14.44
C ARG A 4 21.84 45.96 13.50
N LEU A 5 21.10 44.92 13.12
CA LEU A 5 19.91 45.06 12.28
C LEU A 5 18.93 46.03 12.95
N ASN A 6 18.43 47.00 12.18
CA ASN A 6 17.47 47.95 12.67
C ASN A 6 16.13 47.21 12.95
N ARG A 7 15.36 47.64 13.94
CA ARG A 7 14.10 46.94 14.32
C ARG A 7 13.12 46.81 13.15
N SER A 8 13.17 47.73 12.19
CA SER A 8 12.44 47.69 10.93
C SER A 8 12.84 46.51 10.03
N ASP A 9 14.13 46.19 9.96
CA ASP A 9 14.68 45.14 9.09
C ASP A 9 14.36 43.74 9.65
N LEU A 10 14.29 43.66 10.98
CA LEU A 10 13.88 42.45 11.70
C LEU A 10 12.37 42.19 11.52
N MET A 11 11.55 43.25 11.53
CA MET A 11 10.12 43.16 11.20
C MET A 11 9.89 42.74 9.74
N PHE A 12 10.66 43.29 8.79
CA PHE A 12 10.53 42.96 7.37
C PHE A 12 10.94 41.52 7.08
N SER A 13 12.06 41.05 7.65
CA SER A 13 12.50 39.65 7.51
C SER A 13 11.52 38.66 8.15
N LEU A 14 10.92 39.00 9.28
CA LEU A 14 9.91 38.16 9.93
C LEU A 14 8.62 38.08 9.10
N ALA A 15 8.17 39.21 8.54
CA ALA A 15 7.01 39.25 7.65
C ALA A 15 7.25 38.46 6.34
N PHE A 16 8.46 38.55 5.77
CA PHE A 16 8.85 37.77 4.61
C PHE A 16 8.88 36.27 4.88
N LEU A 17 9.41 35.86 6.04
CA LEU A 17 9.48 34.46 6.44
C LEU A 17 8.08 33.88 6.73
N LEU A 18 7.20 34.67 7.35
CA LEU A 18 5.79 34.32 7.53
C LEU A 18 5.08 34.12 6.18
N MET A 19 5.29 35.05 5.24
CA MET A 19 4.72 34.98 3.90
C MET A 19 5.21 33.74 3.14
N LEU A 20 6.48 33.38 3.28
CA LEU A 20 7.06 32.18 2.69
C LEU A 20 6.39 30.90 3.24
N ILE A 21 6.19 30.81 4.56
CA ILE A 21 5.51 29.67 5.18
C ILE A 21 4.07 29.56 4.69
N ILE A 22 3.35 30.68 4.61
CA ILE A 22 1.97 30.72 4.09
C ILE A 22 1.93 30.30 2.62
N ALA A 23 2.86 30.78 1.79
CA ALA A 23 2.94 30.41 0.38
C ALA A 23 3.23 28.91 0.19
N VAL A 24 4.13 28.34 0.98
CA VAL A 24 4.43 26.90 0.96
C VAL A 24 3.22 26.08 1.45
N GLY A 25 2.54 26.52 2.52
CA GLY A 25 1.32 25.89 3.01
C GLY A 25 0.20 25.93 1.97
N ALA A 26 -0.01 27.07 1.32
CA ALA A 26 -0.97 27.25 0.24
C ALA A 26 -0.60 26.43 -1.01
N PHE A 27 0.69 26.29 -1.33
CA PHE A 27 1.16 25.43 -2.41
C PHE A 27 0.85 23.95 -2.13
N PHE A 28 1.20 23.43 -0.95
CA PHE A 28 0.89 22.04 -0.60
C PHE A 28 -0.62 21.80 -0.49
N TYR A 29 -1.38 22.76 0.04
CA TYR A 29 -2.83 22.71 0.03
C TYR A 29 -3.38 22.74 -1.40
N GLY A 30 -2.82 23.56 -2.28
CA GLY A 30 -3.17 23.63 -3.70
C GLY A 30 -2.83 22.33 -4.46
N VAL A 31 -1.72 21.67 -4.14
CA VAL A 31 -1.37 20.34 -4.68
C VAL A 31 -2.35 19.27 -4.19
N LYS A 32 -2.76 19.31 -2.91
CA LYS A 32 -3.76 18.40 -2.35
C LYS A 32 -5.15 18.63 -2.97
N VAL A 33 -5.62 19.87 -3.03
CA VAL A 33 -6.90 20.22 -3.68
C VAL A 33 -6.84 19.97 -5.18
N GLY A 34 -5.69 20.16 -5.82
CA GLY A 34 -5.45 19.87 -7.22
C GLY A 34 -5.50 18.37 -7.51
N SER A 35 -4.89 17.54 -6.67
CA SER A 35 -4.96 16.08 -6.80
C SER A 35 -6.37 15.55 -6.48
N GLU A 36 -7.04 16.11 -5.47
CA GLU A 36 -8.45 15.82 -5.17
C GLU A 36 -9.38 16.28 -6.29
N ARG A 37 -9.11 17.42 -6.95
CA ARG A 37 -9.89 17.91 -8.10
C ARG A 37 -9.63 17.13 -9.38
N GLU A 38 -8.40 16.70 -9.64
CA GLU A 38 -8.11 15.80 -10.76
C GLU A 38 -8.80 14.46 -10.51
N GLN A 39 -8.67 13.86 -9.33
CA GLN A 39 -9.46 12.68 -8.94
C GLN A 39 -10.96 12.94 -9.08
N ALA A 40 -11.46 14.08 -8.61
CA ALA A 40 -12.87 14.44 -8.73
C ALA A 40 -13.30 14.74 -10.16
N LYS A 41 -12.42 15.18 -11.08
CA LYS A 41 -12.73 15.34 -12.51
C LYS A 41 -12.80 13.99 -13.21
N TYR A 42 -11.90 13.06 -12.92
CA TYR A 42 -12.04 11.67 -13.35
C TYR A 42 -13.33 11.05 -12.78
N THR A 43 -13.68 11.37 -11.54
CA THR A 43 -14.96 10.99 -10.95
C THR A 43 -16.13 11.72 -11.61
N THR A 44 -16.06 13.02 -11.93
CA THR A 44 -17.21 13.80 -12.44
C THR A 44 -17.50 13.53 -13.92
N GLU A 45 -16.47 13.25 -14.74
CA GLU A 45 -16.64 12.72 -16.09
C GLU A 45 -17.27 11.31 -16.05
N GLN A 46 -17.05 10.53 -14.98
CA GLN A 46 -17.77 9.27 -14.71
C GLN A 46 -19.16 9.47 -14.06
N THR A 47 -19.35 10.52 -13.25
CA THR A 47 -20.61 10.80 -12.53
C THR A 47 -21.68 11.42 -13.41
N THR A 48 -21.30 12.02 -14.55
CA THR A 48 -22.30 12.49 -15.53
C THR A 48 -23.02 11.31 -16.22
N GLU A 49 -22.48 10.08 -16.10
CA GLU A 49 -23.18 8.83 -16.46
C GLU A 49 -23.70 8.03 -15.24
N ALA A 50 -23.39 8.45 -14.01
CA ALA A 50 -23.72 7.74 -12.77
C ALA A 50 -24.57 8.59 -11.82
N THR A 51 -25.73 9.05 -12.29
CA THR A 51 -26.81 9.47 -11.40
C THR A 51 -27.73 8.28 -11.12
N THR A 52 -27.80 7.92 -9.84
CA THR A 52 -28.75 7.01 -9.17
C THR A 52 -28.46 5.49 -9.22
N THR A 53 -28.71 4.86 -8.08
CA THR A 53 -28.67 3.42 -7.73
C THR A 53 -27.33 2.78 -7.38
N SER A 54 -27.40 1.89 -6.37
CA SER A 54 -26.39 0.94 -5.88
C SER A 54 -25.50 0.38 -7.01
N PRO A 55 -24.25 -0.07 -6.72
CA PRO A 55 -23.42 -0.71 -7.73
C PRO A 55 -24.27 -1.73 -8.51
N PRO A 56 -24.25 -1.72 -9.85
CA PRO A 56 -25.13 -2.58 -10.62
C PRO A 56 -24.87 -4.03 -10.23
N ILE A 57 -25.90 -4.87 -10.36
CA ILE A 57 -26.05 -6.26 -9.86
C ILE A 57 -24.85 -7.20 -10.16
N ASN A 58 -23.83 -6.78 -10.92
CA ASN A 58 -22.67 -7.56 -11.37
C ASN A 58 -21.28 -6.94 -11.09
N ALA A 59 -21.12 -5.95 -10.21
CA ALA A 59 -19.77 -5.49 -9.81
C ALA A 59 -19.10 -6.45 -8.80
N TYR A 60 -17.78 -6.60 -8.86
CA TYR A 60 -16.99 -7.41 -7.92
C TYR A 60 -17.37 -8.90 -7.88
N GLN A 61 -17.67 -9.50 -9.03
CA GLN A 61 -17.91 -10.94 -9.07
C GLN A 61 -16.62 -11.70 -8.76
N GLN A 62 -16.76 -12.98 -8.33
CA GLN A 62 -15.61 -13.85 -8.08
C GLN A 62 -14.65 -13.91 -9.28
N GLN A 63 -15.19 -13.92 -10.50
CA GLN A 63 -14.41 -13.90 -11.74
C GLN A 63 -13.61 -12.60 -11.91
N ASP A 64 -14.15 -11.45 -11.52
CA ASP A 64 -13.44 -10.17 -11.59
C ASP A 64 -12.22 -10.18 -10.67
N LEU A 65 -12.38 -10.68 -9.44
CA LEU A 65 -11.30 -10.77 -8.46
C LEU A 65 -10.19 -11.73 -8.90
N VAL A 66 -10.56 -12.88 -9.47
CA VAL A 66 -9.63 -13.91 -9.96
C VAL A 66 -8.92 -13.44 -11.22
N SER A 67 -9.64 -12.83 -12.16
CA SER A 67 -9.05 -12.24 -13.35
C SER A 67 -8.02 -11.18 -12.95
N PHE A 68 -8.42 -10.23 -12.10
CA PHE A 68 -7.53 -9.21 -11.58
C PHE A 68 -6.30 -9.79 -10.87
N TYR A 69 -6.48 -10.87 -10.10
CA TYR A 69 -5.37 -11.57 -9.46
C TYR A 69 -4.30 -11.97 -10.48
N HIS A 70 -4.67 -12.69 -11.53
CA HIS A 70 -3.73 -13.25 -12.49
C HIS A 70 -3.17 -12.21 -13.46
N THR A 71 -3.96 -11.19 -13.82
CA THR A 71 -3.60 -10.27 -14.90
C THR A 71 -3.02 -8.95 -14.40
N VAL A 72 -3.29 -8.57 -13.15
CA VAL A 72 -2.82 -7.30 -12.56
C VAL A 72 -1.97 -7.54 -11.32
N PHE A 73 -2.54 -8.18 -10.31
CA PHE A 73 -1.90 -8.29 -8.99
C PHE A 73 -0.66 -9.18 -9.01
N LEU A 74 -0.74 -10.38 -9.62
CA LEU A 74 0.36 -11.34 -9.67
C LEU A 74 1.57 -10.80 -10.44
N PRO A 75 1.44 -10.24 -11.67
CA PRO A 75 2.57 -9.61 -12.35
C PRO A 75 3.22 -8.48 -11.55
N TYR A 76 2.41 -7.69 -10.82
CA TYR A 76 2.94 -6.67 -9.93
C TYR A 76 3.71 -7.28 -8.75
N ARG A 77 3.16 -8.32 -8.12
CA ARG A 77 3.79 -9.04 -7.01
C ARG A 77 5.12 -9.67 -7.40
N GLU A 78 5.24 -10.19 -8.61
CA GLU A 78 6.51 -10.68 -9.13
C GLU A 78 7.58 -9.58 -9.14
N PHE A 79 7.25 -8.38 -9.62
CA PHE A 79 8.17 -7.23 -9.57
C PHE A 79 8.50 -6.82 -8.12
N GLN A 80 7.51 -6.81 -7.23
CA GLN A 80 7.76 -6.53 -5.81
C GLN A 80 8.71 -7.55 -5.19
N ASN A 81 8.56 -8.83 -5.51
CA ASN A 81 9.46 -9.88 -5.04
C ASN A 81 10.87 -9.69 -5.61
N ASP A 82 11.02 -9.36 -6.91
CA ASP A 82 12.30 -9.04 -7.53
C ASP A 82 13.00 -7.88 -6.77
N LEU A 83 12.24 -6.84 -6.41
CA LEU A 83 12.74 -5.69 -5.66
C LEU A 83 13.27 -6.10 -4.28
N LEU A 84 12.48 -6.84 -3.51
CA LEU A 84 12.86 -7.28 -2.16
C LEU A 84 14.08 -8.21 -2.20
N VAL A 85 14.13 -9.14 -3.16
CA VAL A 85 15.30 -10.02 -3.36
C VAL A 85 16.54 -9.22 -3.70
N ALA A 86 16.43 -8.23 -4.58
CA ALA A 86 17.56 -7.36 -4.93
C ALA A 86 18.06 -6.56 -3.71
N GLN A 87 17.15 -5.97 -2.93
CA GLN A 87 17.50 -5.21 -1.72
C GLN A 87 18.19 -6.07 -0.68
N ASN A 88 17.65 -7.26 -0.40
CA ASN A 88 18.26 -8.21 0.52
C ASN A 88 19.66 -8.64 0.03
N LYS A 89 19.83 -8.86 -1.27
CA LYS A 89 21.14 -9.15 -1.86
C LYS A 89 22.13 -8.01 -1.69
N TRP A 90 21.71 -6.77 -1.93
CA TRP A 90 22.59 -5.60 -1.77
C TRP A 90 23.10 -5.45 -0.33
N LEU A 91 22.23 -5.72 0.66
CA LEU A 91 22.57 -5.60 2.07
C LEU A 91 23.41 -6.77 2.60
N SER A 92 23.28 -7.96 2.01
CA SER A 92 23.99 -9.17 2.44
C SER A 92 25.30 -9.42 1.72
N ASP A 93 25.48 -8.89 0.51
CA ASP A 93 26.67 -9.08 -0.31
C ASP A 93 27.25 -7.72 -0.76
N SER A 94 28.39 -7.35 -0.16
CA SER A 94 29.09 -6.10 -0.47
C SER A 94 29.66 -6.04 -1.89
N THR A 95 29.76 -7.18 -2.58
CA THR A 95 30.24 -7.29 -3.96
C THR A 95 29.11 -7.24 -4.99
N ALA A 96 27.85 -7.17 -4.54
CA ALA A 96 26.70 -7.15 -5.43
C ALA A 96 26.74 -5.96 -6.41
N ASP A 97 26.56 -6.25 -7.70
CA ASP A 97 26.41 -5.21 -8.73
C ASP A 97 25.01 -4.59 -8.65
N ARG A 98 24.93 -3.52 -7.85
CA ARG A 98 23.70 -2.74 -7.60
C ARG A 98 23.28 -1.99 -8.85
N SER A 99 24.22 -1.50 -9.65
CA SER A 99 23.93 -0.83 -10.94
C SER A 99 23.22 -1.77 -11.90
N ALA A 100 23.76 -2.98 -12.11
CA ALA A 100 23.11 -3.99 -12.94
C ALA A 100 21.75 -4.38 -12.37
N SER A 101 21.66 -4.63 -11.05
CA SER A 101 20.40 -4.97 -10.39
C SER A 101 19.31 -3.90 -10.61
N MET A 102 19.64 -2.62 -10.48
CA MET A 102 18.69 -1.53 -10.71
C MET A 102 18.25 -1.42 -12.17
N LYS A 103 19.15 -1.66 -13.13
CA LYS A 103 18.78 -1.71 -14.56
C LYS A 103 17.80 -2.85 -14.82
N GLU A 104 18.02 -4.02 -14.22
CA GLU A 104 17.09 -5.15 -14.34
C GLU A 104 15.77 -4.89 -13.64
N LEU A 105 15.75 -4.24 -12.48
CA LEU A 105 14.51 -3.81 -11.81
C LEU A 105 13.74 -2.80 -12.66
N ALA A 106 14.40 -1.83 -13.30
CA ALA A 106 13.76 -0.88 -14.20
C ALA A 106 13.13 -1.58 -15.42
N LYS A 107 13.83 -2.54 -16.01
CA LYS A 107 13.30 -3.38 -17.11
C LYS A 107 12.14 -4.26 -16.62
N SER A 108 12.24 -4.86 -15.44
CA SER A 108 11.18 -5.67 -14.85
C SER A 108 9.92 -4.81 -14.66
N ALA A 109 10.05 -3.63 -14.05
CA ALA A 109 8.96 -2.68 -13.88
C ALA A 109 8.29 -2.31 -15.21
N GLN A 110 9.07 -1.99 -16.25
CA GLN A 110 8.55 -1.69 -17.59
C GLN A 110 7.80 -2.87 -18.20
N ARG A 111 8.36 -4.08 -18.13
CA ARG A 111 7.70 -5.30 -18.66
C ARG A 111 6.38 -5.58 -17.96
N LYS A 112 6.33 -5.47 -16.62
CA LYS A 112 5.08 -5.64 -15.86
C LYS A 112 4.08 -4.53 -16.18
N TYR A 113 4.54 -3.29 -16.37
CA TYR A 113 3.68 -2.18 -16.78
C TYR A 113 3.01 -2.47 -18.13
N ASP A 114 3.79 -2.91 -19.12
CA ASP A 114 3.29 -3.20 -20.47
C ASP A 114 2.33 -4.41 -20.49
N ALA A 115 2.53 -5.38 -19.58
CA ALA A 115 1.61 -6.49 -19.41
C ALA A 115 0.28 -6.03 -18.79
N ILE A 116 0.34 -5.29 -17.68
CA ILE A 116 -0.85 -4.85 -16.92
C ILE A 116 -1.66 -3.81 -17.70
N LYS A 117 -1.01 -2.91 -18.44
CA LYS A 117 -1.67 -1.81 -19.17
C LYS A 117 -2.66 -2.32 -20.23
N LYS A 118 -2.41 -3.50 -20.80
CA LYS A 118 -3.23 -4.10 -21.86
C LYS A 118 -4.49 -4.77 -21.31
N VAL A 119 -4.56 -4.97 -20.00
CA VAL A 119 -5.69 -5.61 -19.34
C VAL A 119 -6.84 -4.62 -19.21
N TYR A 120 -8.02 -5.00 -19.69
CA TYR A 120 -9.23 -4.26 -19.43
C TYR A 120 -9.79 -4.63 -18.05
N VAL A 121 -9.99 -3.63 -17.20
CA VAL A 121 -10.70 -3.75 -15.92
C VAL A 121 -11.97 -2.91 -16.02
N ALA A 122 -13.12 -3.54 -15.80
CA ALA A 122 -14.41 -2.89 -16.00
C ALA A 122 -14.59 -1.71 -15.02
N PRO A 123 -14.94 -0.49 -15.51
CA PRO A 123 -15.16 0.69 -14.66
C PRO A 123 -16.25 0.53 -13.60
N ILE A 124 -17.17 -0.41 -13.81
CA ILE A 124 -18.21 -0.81 -12.86
C ILE A 124 -17.65 -1.34 -11.53
N SER A 125 -16.36 -1.71 -11.49
CA SER A 125 -15.62 -2.06 -10.28
C SER A 125 -14.56 -0.99 -9.94
N PRO A 126 -14.95 0.21 -9.42
CA PRO A 126 -14.04 1.30 -9.12
C PRO A 126 -12.79 0.91 -8.31
N GLN A 127 -12.93 0.08 -7.27
CA GLN A 127 -11.81 -0.37 -6.45
C GLN A 127 -10.76 -1.13 -7.29
N LEU A 128 -11.19 -2.00 -8.21
CA LEU A 128 -10.28 -2.74 -9.10
C LEU A 128 -9.62 -1.81 -10.13
N SER A 129 -10.41 -0.91 -10.73
CA SER A 129 -9.89 0.08 -11.69
C SER A 129 -8.84 0.99 -11.05
N ASN A 130 -9.13 1.52 -9.86
CA ASN A 130 -8.21 2.35 -9.08
C ASN A 130 -6.96 1.58 -8.67
N SER A 131 -7.10 0.31 -8.27
CA SER A 131 -5.95 -0.56 -7.97
C SER A 131 -5.03 -0.73 -9.17
N GLN A 132 -5.58 -1.02 -10.36
CA GLN A 132 -4.80 -1.13 -11.59
C GLN A 132 -4.06 0.18 -11.92
N ALA A 133 -4.77 1.31 -11.87
CA ALA A 133 -4.19 2.62 -12.17
C ALA A 133 -3.01 2.95 -11.24
N SER A 134 -3.15 2.68 -9.94
CA SER A 134 -2.10 2.90 -8.95
C SER A 134 -0.93 1.92 -9.12
N TYR A 135 -1.16 0.65 -9.45
CA TYR A 135 -0.07 -0.27 -9.79
C TYR A 135 0.70 0.18 -11.04
N LEU A 136 0.01 0.61 -12.09
CA LEU A 136 0.63 1.16 -13.30
C LEU A 136 1.46 2.41 -13.00
N LYS A 137 0.94 3.32 -12.16
CA LYS A 137 1.68 4.51 -11.72
C LYS A 137 2.90 4.11 -10.89
N SER A 138 2.75 3.18 -9.95
CA SER A 138 3.83 2.65 -9.12
C SER A 138 4.99 2.09 -9.98
N LEU A 139 4.68 1.23 -10.96
CA LEU A 139 5.69 0.64 -11.85
C LEU A 139 6.46 1.69 -12.66
N LYS A 140 5.77 2.69 -13.21
CA LYS A 140 6.42 3.81 -13.92
C LYS A 140 7.37 4.60 -13.02
N LEU A 141 6.93 4.89 -11.80
CA LEU A 141 7.74 5.65 -10.83
C LEU A 141 8.98 4.86 -10.39
N PHE A 142 8.84 3.55 -10.17
CA PHE A 142 9.97 2.68 -9.87
C PHE A 142 10.93 2.56 -11.05
N GLN A 143 10.41 2.37 -12.27
CA GLN A 143 11.22 2.33 -13.48
C GLN A 143 12.08 3.59 -13.63
N GLU A 144 11.48 4.77 -13.47
CA GLU A 144 12.18 6.07 -13.53
C GLU A 144 13.22 6.19 -12.40
N SER A 145 12.84 5.82 -11.18
CA SER A 145 13.72 5.89 -10.01
C SER A 145 14.95 5.02 -10.16
N PHE A 146 14.77 3.74 -10.55
CA PHE A 146 15.87 2.79 -10.70
C PHE A 146 16.74 3.10 -11.92
N SER A 147 16.16 3.57 -13.03
CA SER A 147 16.94 3.97 -14.21
C SER A 147 17.91 5.11 -13.87
N LYS A 148 17.47 6.08 -13.06
CA LYS A 148 18.31 7.17 -12.58
C LYS A 148 19.32 6.70 -11.54
N ALA A 149 18.88 5.92 -10.56
CA ALA A 149 19.74 5.48 -9.45
C ALA A 149 20.86 4.54 -9.93
N ALA A 150 20.64 3.76 -10.99
CA ALA A 150 21.60 2.80 -11.52
C ALA A 150 22.97 3.41 -11.87
N THR A 151 23.03 4.69 -12.24
CA THR A 151 24.30 5.35 -12.63
C THR A 151 25.28 5.50 -11.48
N THR A 152 24.77 5.64 -10.24
CA THR A 152 25.57 5.88 -9.03
C THR A 152 25.40 4.76 -7.99
N ALA A 153 24.71 3.67 -8.36
CA ALA A 153 24.32 2.60 -7.44
C ALA A 153 25.50 1.79 -6.88
N ASN A 154 26.65 1.78 -7.57
CA ASN A 154 27.86 1.13 -7.07
C ASN A 154 28.76 2.08 -6.26
N GLU A 155 28.40 3.37 -6.17
CA GLU A 155 29.14 4.35 -5.38
C GLU A 155 28.73 4.30 -3.90
N GLY A 156 29.64 3.88 -3.03
CA GLY A 156 29.42 3.79 -1.59
C GLY A 156 28.85 2.46 -1.12
N THR A 157 28.37 2.41 0.12
CA THR A 157 27.82 1.20 0.75
C THR A 157 26.38 0.93 0.31
N ALA A 158 25.88 -0.27 0.60
CA ALA A 158 24.47 -0.62 0.33
C ALA A 158 23.51 0.30 1.10
N ASP A 159 23.81 0.63 2.36
CA ASP A 159 23.01 1.54 3.17
C ASP A 159 22.89 2.93 2.55
N MET A 160 24.00 3.48 2.04
CA MET A 160 23.98 4.78 1.35
C MET A 160 23.08 4.77 0.11
N VAL A 161 23.05 3.65 -0.62
CA VAL A 161 22.19 3.48 -1.79
C VAL A 161 20.71 3.37 -1.37
N MET A 162 20.44 2.63 -0.30
CA MET A 162 19.10 2.52 0.27
C MET A 162 18.60 3.87 0.79
N ASP A 163 19.45 4.67 1.43
CA ASP A 163 19.12 6.03 1.87
C ASP A 163 18.84 6.96 0.68
N LYS A 164 19.65 6.90 -0.38
CA LYS A 164 19.40 7.64 -1.62
C LYS A 164 18.05 7.28 -2.25
N LEU A 165 17.73 5.98 -2.34
CA LEU A 165 16.42 5.52 -2.83
C LEU A 165 15.29 5.99 -1.90
N ASN A 166 15.45 5.81 -0.60
CA ASN A 166 14.49 6.25 0.39
C ASN A 166 14.29 7.75 0.38
N GLY A 167 15.26 8.56 -0.06
CA GLY A 167 15.15 10.01 -0.27
C GLY A 167 14.53 10.41 -1.62
N ASN A 168 14.52 9.51 -2.61
CA ASN A 168 14.04 9.78 -3.96
C ASN A 168 12.49 9.90 -4.00
N SER A 169 11.98 11.02 -4.53
CA SER A 169 10.54 11.29 -4.59
C SER A 169 9.77 10.29 -5.45
N PHE A 170 10.33 9.86 -6.59
CA PHE A 170 9.71 8.84 -7.44
C PHE A 170 9.64 7.49 -6.72
N TYR A 171 10.69 7.11 -6.00
CA TYR A 171 10.69 5.86 -5.22
C TYR A 171 9.63 5.90 -4.10
N LYS A 172 9.59 6.99 -3.31
CA LYS A 172 8.60 7.18 -2.25
C LYS A 172 7.17 7.13 -2.77
N GLU A 173 6.87 7.90 -3.82
CA GLU A 173 5.54 7.90 -4.43
C GLU A 173 5.22 6.55 -5.07
N GLY A 174 6.20 5.87 -5.67
CA GLY A 174 6.05 4.54 -6.22
C GLY A 174 5.62 3.52 -5.17
N ARG A 175 6.21 3.57 -3.97
CA ARG A 175 5.78 2.76 -2.81
C ARG A 175 4.38 3.12 -2.33
N SER A 176 4.09 4.41 -2.16
CA SER A 176 2.76 4.87 -1.73
C SER A 176 1.66 4.36 -2.67
N GLN A 177 1.88 4.48 -3.99
CA GLN A 177 0.93 3.97 -5.00
C GLN A 177 0.82 2.45 -4.98
N SER A 178 1.90 1.72 -4.69
CA SER A 178 1.89 0.26 -4.50
C SER A 178 0.95 -0.16 -3.38
N LEU A 179 1.13 0.44 -2.21
CA LEU A 179 0.39 0.08 -1.00
C LEU A 179 -1.07 0.54 -1.10
N PHE A 180 -1.31 1.71 -1.71
CA PHE A 180 -2.66 2.16 -2.03
C PHE A 180 -3.38 1.19 -2.99
N ALA A 181 -2.70 0.73 -4.05
CA ALA A 181 -3.27 -0.25 -4.96
C ALA A 181 -3.62 -1.57 -4.26
N GLN A 182 -2.76 -2.05 -3.36
CA GLN A 182 -3.02 -3.22 -2.54
C GLN A 182 -4.27 -3.01 -1.68
N LYS A 183 -4.36 -1.89 -0.96
CA LYS A 183 -5.56 -1.51 -0.19
C LYS A 183 -6.82 -1.54 -1.04
N GLN A 184 -6.80 -0.95 -2.24
CA GLN A 184 -7.96 -0.95 -3.14
C GLN A 184 -8.35 -2.36 -3.58
N TYR A 185 -7.38 -3.23 -3.86
CA TYR A 185 -7.68 -4.61 -4.21
C TYR A 185 -8.33 -5.36 -3.03
N TYR A 186 -7.83 -5.22 -1.80
CA TYR A 186 -8.49 -5.80 -0.62
C TYR A 186 -9.86 -5.17 -0.32
N SER A 187 -10.06 -3.88 -0.59
CA SER A 187 -11.40 -3.25 -0.53
C SER A 187 -12.39 -3.92 -1.49
N SER A 188 -11.94 -4.30 -2.70
CA SER A 188 -12.80 -5.00 -3.65
C SER A 188 -13.23 -6.39 -3.17
N MET A 189 -12.37 -7.07 -2.39
CA MET A 189 -12.72 -8.34 -1.77
C MET A 189 -13.77 -8.19 -0.67
N LEU A 190 -13.78 -7.05 0.04
CA LEU A 190 -14.84 -6.73 1.00
C LEU A 190 -16.18 -6.48 0.29
N LYS A 191 -16.17 -5.79 -0.85
CA LYS A 191 -17.37 -5.61 -1.70
C LYS A 191 -17.92 -6.94 -2.22
N TRP A 192 -17.05 -7.85 -2.63
CA TRP A 192 -17.45 -9.20 -2.97
C TRP A 192 -18.06 -9.93 -1.76
N ALA A 193 -17.49 -9.79 -0.56
CA ALA A 193 -18.01 -10.48 0.61
C ALA A 193 -19.41 -9.99 1.00
N GLU A 194 -19.68 -8.69 0.89
CA GLU A 194 -21.03 -8.11 1.05
C GLU A 194 -22.04 -8.69 0.05
N SER A 195 -21.63 -8.90 -1.21
CA SER A 195 -22.54 -9.43 -2.25
C SER A 195 -22.90 -10.90 -2.02
N VAL A 196 -22.05 -11.66 -1.32
CA VAL A 196 -22.30 -13.06 -1.00
C VAL A 196 -22.94 -13.25 0.39
N ASN A 197 -22.65 -12.36 1.34
CA ASN A 197 -23.21 -12.37 2.68
C ASN A 197 -23.56 -10.94 3.12
N SER A 198 -24.85 -10.64 3.20
CA SER A 198 -25.38 -9.31 3.54
C SER A 198 -25.06 -8.86 4.97
N ASP A 199 -24.65 -9.78 5.86
CA ASP A 199 -24.24 -9.42 7.23
C ASP A 199 -22.82 -8.82 7.26
N ILE A 200 -22.06 -8.96 6.17
CA ILE A 200 -20.73 -8.37 6.01
C ILE A 200 -20.89 -6.98 5.39
N PRO A 201 -20.35 -5.92 6.01
CA PRO A 201 -20.44 -4.58 5.45
C PRO A 201 -19.51 -4.43 4.24
N GLY A 202 -19.98 -3.84 3.13
CA GLY A 202 -19.15 -3.59 1.95
C GLY A 202 -18.18 -2.43 2.07
N GLU A 203 -18.24 -1.65 3.15
CA GLU A 203 -17.24 -0.66 3.52
C GLU A 203 -16.94 -0.81 5.01
N TYR A 204 -15.69 -0.63 5.38
CA TYR A 204 -15.30 -0.59 6.78
C TYR A 204 -14.26 0.49 7.01
N THR A 205 -14.55 1.38 7.97
CA THR A 205 -13.62 2.35 8.51
C THR A 205 -13.74 2.32 10.02
N SER A 206 -12.63 2.11 10.74
CA SER A 206 -12.64 2.18 12.19
C SER A 206 -12.79 3.64 12.62
N SER A 207 -13.86 3.99 13.33
CA SER A 207 -14.13 5.35 13.82
C SER A 207 -13.27 5.76 15.04
N GLY A 208 -12.12 5.11 15.24
CA GLY A 208 -11.21 5.35 16.36
C GLY A 208 -10.27 4.17 16.62
N ILE A 209 -9.70 4.11 17.83
CA ILE A 209 -8.81 3.03 18.26
C ILE A 209 -9.60 1.72 18.29
N LEU A 210 -9.18 0.76 17.45
CA LEU A 210 -9.79 -0.56 17.39
C LEU A 210 -9.28 -1.43 18.55
N SER A 211 -10.13 -1.63 19.57
CA SER A 211 -9.78 -2.47 20.73
C SER A 211 -9.69 -3.96 20.35
N ILE A 212 -8.94 -4.75 21.12
CA ILE A 212 -8.86 -6.21 20.93
C ILE A 212 -10.25 -6.86 20.96
N ALA A 213 -11.14 -6.41 21.85
CA ALA A 213 -12.50 -6.94 21.94
C ALA A 213 -13.30 -6.70 20.65
N LYS A 214 -13.21 -5.49 20.09
CA LYS A 214 -13.85 -5.17 18.81
C LYS A 214 -13.22 -5.96 17.66
N TRP A 215 -11.88 -6.03 17.61
CA TRP A 215 -11.15 -6.81 16.61
C TRP A 215 -11.60 -8.28 16.57
N LYS A 216 -11.72 -8.93 17.74
CA LYS A 216 -12.15 -10.33 17.85
C LYS A 216 -13.55 -10.59 17.28
N ALA A 217 -14.42 -9.58 17.29
CA ALA A 217 -15.80 -9.68 16.80
C ALA A 217 -15.93 -9.44 15.28
N LEU A 218 -14.87 -9.00 14.61
CA LEU A 218 -14.92 -8.74 13.17
C LEU A 218 -14.80 -10.05 12.38
N PRO A 219 -15.57 -10.21 11.28
CA PRO A 219 -15.32 -11.26 10.29
C PRO A 219 -13.90 -11.17 9.72
N LEU A 220 -13.32 -12.28 9.28
CA LEU A 220 -11.94 -12.31 8.79
C LEU A 220 -11.73 -11.33 7.63
N ILE A 221 -12.65 -11.26 6.67
CA ILE A 221 -12.48 -10.36 5.51
C ILE A 221 -12.41 -8.88 5.93
N VAL A 222 -13.13 -8.49 6.99
CA VAL A 222 -13.08 -7.14 7.56
C VAL A 222 -11.74 -6.93 8.26
N LYS A 223 -11.24 -7.91 9.01
CA LYS A 223 -9.90 -7.85 9.63
C LYS A 223 -8.80 -7.66 8.59
N ILE A 224 -8.86 -8.40 7.48
CA ILE A 224 -7.91 -8.29 6.36
C ILE A 224 -7.97 -6.89 5.75
N LYS A 225 -9.17 -6.33 5.56
CA LYS A 225 -9.33 -4.95 5.10
C LYS A 225 -8.68 -3.95 6.06
N VAL A 226 -8.92 -4.08 7.37
CA VAL A 226 -8.27 -3.24 8.40
C VAL A 226 -6.75 -3.34 8.35
N ALA A 227 -6.20 -4.56 8.22
CA ALA A 227 -4.77 -4.76 8.04
C ALA A 227 -4.24 -4.11 6.74
N SER A 228 -4.99 -4.16 5.64
CA SER A 228 -4.61 -3.51 4.38
C SER A 228 -4.62 -1.98 4.49
N ASP A 229 -5.56 -1.41 5.25
CA ASP A 229 -5.59 0.02 5.53
C ASP A 229 -4.37 0.45 6.32
N TYR A 230 -4.05 -0.30 7.39
CA TYR A 230 -2.87 -0.06 8.20
C TYR A 230 -1.58 -0.14 7.39
N LEU A 231 -1.43 -1.18 6.56
CA LEU A 231 -0.25 -1.35 5.71
C LEU A 231 -0.13 -0.25 4.66
N SER A 232 -1.25 0.32 4.19
CA SER A 232 -1.24 1.44 3.24
C SER A 232 -0.64 2.74 3.79
N GLU A 233 -0.58 2.85 5.11
CA GLU A 233 -0.01 4.00 5.82
C GLU A 233 1.47 3.79 6.17
N GLN A 234 2.02 2.60 5.90
CA GLN A 234 3.41 2.29 6.23
C GLN A 234 4.40 2.82 5.18
N PRO A 235 5.63 3.16 5.60
CA PRO A 235 6.64 3.72 4.69
C PRO A 235 7.35 2.67 3.83
N GLN A 236 7.15 1.38 4.09
CA GLN A 236 7.87 0.28 3.46
C GLN A 236 6.92 -0.69 2.77
N ILE A 237 7.47 -1.36 1.76
CA ILE A 237 6.83 -2.49 1.10
C ILE A 237 7.42 -3.75 1.76
N ASP A 238 6.55 -4.61 2.28
CA ASP A 238 6.96 -5.85 2.93
C ASP A 238 6.78 -7.07 2.01
N ASP A 239 7.38 -8.20 2.39
CA ASP A 239 7.25 -9.47 1.67
C ASP A 239 5.88 -10.14 1.91
N TYR A 240 5.30 -9.95 3.09
CA TYR A 240 4.01 -10.47 3.52
C TYR A 240 2.83 -9.62 3.01
N LEU A 241 1.62 -10.18 3.13
CA LEU A 241 0.37 -9.56 2.69
C LEU A 241 -0.56 -9.23 3.88
N PRO A 242 -1.61 -8.41 3.68
CA PRO A 242 -2.55 -8.05 4.75
C PRO A 242 -3.15 -9.24 5.52
N HIS A 243 -3.35 -10.38 4.87
CA HIS A 243 -3.86 -11.58 5.52
C HIS A 243 -2.83 -12.25 6.44
N ASP A 244 -1.53 -12.15 6.14
CA ASP A 244 -0.47 -12.66 7.00
C ASP A 244 -0.39 -11.84 8.30
N LEU A 245 -0.41 -10.51 8.17
CA LEU A 245 -0.49 -9.60 9.32
C LEU A 245 -1.73 -9.90 10.18
N THR A 246 -2.88 -10.10 9.53
CA THR A 246 -4.13 -10.46 10.22
C THR A 246 -3.98 -11.74 11.04
N ALA A 247 -3.43 -12.80 10.43
CA ALA A 247 -3.20 -14.08 11.10
C ALA A 247 -2.24 -13.95 12.28
N ARG A 248 -1.13 -13.22 12.10
CA ARG A 248 -0.14 -13.01 13.15
C ARG A 248 -0.71 -12.22 14.33
N ILE A 249 -1.58 -11.23 14.07
CA ILE A 249 -2.29 -10.49 15.11
C ILE A 249 -3.23 -11.41 15.90
N ASP A 250 -4.05 -12.20 15.22
CA ASP A 250 -4.96 -13.14 15.88
C ASP A 250 -4.19 -14.16 16.73
N GLN A 251 -3.06 -14.68 16.24
CA GLN A 251 -2.18 -15.57 17.01
C GLN A 251 -1.55 -14.88 18.23
N PHE A 252 -1.10 -13.63 18.08
CA PHE A 252 -0.54 -12.84 19.17
C PHE A 252 -1.58 -12.61 20.29
N ILE A 253 -2.82 -12.35 19.90
CA ILE A 253 -3.97 -12.21 20.81
C ILE A 253 -4.32 -13.57 21.45
N SER A 254 -4.44 -14.64 20.66
CA SER A 254 -4.86 -15.95 21.15
C SER A 254 -3.84 -16.60 22.08
N SER A 255 -2.55 -16.27 21.92
CA SER A 255 -1.47 -16.76 22.79
C SER A 255 -1.37 -16.03 24.14
N GLY A 256 -2.23 -15.04 24.40
CA GLY A 256 -2.20 -14.22 25.62
C GLY A 256 -0.99 -13.26 25.71
N LYS A 257 -0.20 -13.14 24.63
CA LYS A 257 0.96 -12.22 24.59
C LYS A 257 0.52 -10.75 24.67
N ALA A 258 -0.63 -10.41 24.10
CA ALA A 258 -1.21 -9.07 24.19
C ALA A 258 -1.44 -8.65 25.64
N ASP A 259 -2.08 -9.50 26.45
CA ASP A 259 -2.35 -9.22 27.86
C ASP A 259 -1.05 -9.14 28.68
N LYS A 260 -0.13 -10.08 28.46
CA LYS A 260 1.20 -10.08 29.13
C LYS A 260 1.99 -8.79 28.85
N ARG A 261 1.90 -8.25 27.64
CA ARG A 261 2.58 -7.01 27.23
C ARG A 261 1.72 -5.76 27.43
N LYS A 262 0.51 -5.89 28.00
CA LYS A 262 -0.45 -4.79 28.21
C LYS A 262 -0.79 -4.02 26.93
N VAL A 263 -0.73 -4.66 25.77
CA VAL A 263 -1.10 -4.08 24.48
C VAL A 263 -2.61 -4.30 24.29
N LYS A 264 -3.37 -3.24 24.01
CA LYS A 264 -4.85 -3.24 24.10
C LYS A 264 -5.60 -2.96 22.80
N SER A 265 -4.90 -2.62 21.73
CA SER A 265 -5.48 -2.24 20.44
C SER A 265 -4.82 -2.95 19.28
N PHE A 266 -5.56 -3.05 18.17
CA PHE A 266 -5.04 -3.55 16.91
C PHE A 266 -3.78 -2.78 16.48
N ASN A 267 -3.83 -1.44 16.40
CA ASN A 267 -2.70 -0.64 15.91
C ASN A 267 -1.43 -0.89 16.72
N ALA A 268 -1.53 -0.94 18.06
CA ALA A 268 -0.36 -1.17 18.89
C ALA A 268 0.23 -2.60 18.76
N ILE A 269 -0.61 -3.59 18.42
CA ILE A 269 -0.11 -4.94 18.09
C ILE A 269 0.53 -4.93 16.70
N ALA A 270 -0.14 -4.32 15.70
CA ALA A 270 0.37 -4.22 14.34
C ALA A 270 1.73 -3.52 14.32
N ASP A 271 1.86 -2.35 14.96
CA ASP A 271 3.12 -1.60 15.10
C ASP A 271 4.22 -2.44 15.74
N LEU A 272 3.91 -3.18 16.81
CA LEU A 272 4.87 -4.06 17.45
C LEU A 272 5.33 -5.19 16.53
N LEU A 273 4.41 -5.82 15.81
CA LEU A 273 4.73 -6.97 14.96
C LEU A 273 5.49 -6.55 13.69
N THR A 274 5.14 -5.42 13.08
CA THR A 274 5.81 -4.91 11.89
C THR A 274 7.18 -4.34 12.21
N SER A 275 7.33 -3.61 13.33
CA SER A 275 8.64 -3.06 13.73
C SER A 275 9.65 -4.09 14.24
N THR A 276 9.22 -5.33 14.50
CA THR A 276 10.08 -6.42 14.97
C THR A 276 10.25 -7.54 13.95
N ASP A 277 9.84 -7.32 12.70
CA ASP A 277 9.87 -8.30 11.62
C ASP A 277 9.25 -9.66 12.03
N ALA A 278 8.20 -9.60 12.85
CA ALA A 278 7.56 -10.77 13.43
C ALA A 278 6.46 -11.37 12.53
N VAL A 279 6.12 -10.69 11.44
CA VAL A 279 5.18 -11.15 10.41
C VAL A 279 5.97 -11.73 9.25
N ARG A 280 5.53 -12.87 8.72
CA ARG A 280 6.18 -13.53 7.58
C ARG A 280 5.16 -13.82 6.50
N ASN A 281 5.63 -13.83 5.26
CA ASN A 281 4.85 -14.32 4.13
C ASN A 281 4.44 -15.80 4.39
N GLY A 282 3.15 -16.10 4.26
CA GLY A 282 2.60 -17.44 4.48
C GLY A 282 2.06 -17.69 5.89
N ASP A 283 2.21 -16.75 6.83
CA ASP A 283 1.64 -16.83 8.18
C ASP A 283 0.14 -17.13 8.15
N PHE A 284 -0.59 -16.56 7.18
CA PHE A 284 -2.01 -16.83 7.02
C PHE A 284 -2.29 -18.32 6.74
N ILE A 285 -1.57 -18.90 5.78
CA ILE A 285 -1.75 -20.28 5.36
C ILE A 285 -1.45 -21.24 6.51
N GLU A 286 -0.34 -21.03 7.21
CA GLU A 286 0.07 -21.87 8.35
C GLU A 286 -1.01 -21.91 9.45
N MET A 287 -1.75 -20.81 9.61
CA MET A 287 -2.72 -20.65 10.69
C MET A 287 -4.18 -20.85 10.24
N LYS A 288 -4.42 -20.96 8.93
CA LYS A 288 -5.76 -21.03 8.36
C LYS A 288 -6.60 -22.15 8.94
N SER A 289 -6.04 -23.36 9.00
CA SER A 289 -6.76 -24.53 9.54
C SER A 289 -7.12 -24.41 11.01
N ARG A 290 -6.37 -23.60 11.76
CA ARG A 290 -6.58 -23.43 13.20
C ARG A 290 -7.61 -22.35 13.50
N PHE A 291 -7.63 -21.26 12.75
CA PHE A 291 -8.42 -20.07 13.10
C PHE A 291 -9.56 -19.77 12.12
N TYR A 292 -9.47 -20.22 10.86
CA TYR A 292 -10.26 -19.66 9.76
C TYR A 292 -10.97 -20.71 8.90
N ASP A 293 -11.08 -21.96 9.37
CA ASP A 293 -11.71 -23.06 8.62
C ASP A 293 -13.13 -22.79 8.14
N LYS A 294 -13.87 -21.92 8.86
CA LYS A 294 -15.27 -21.59 8.58
C LYS A 294 -15.45 -20.21 7.95
N GLU A 295 -14.35 -19.49 7.72
CA GLU A 295 -14.41 -18.14 7.17
C GLU A 295 -14.62 -18.20 5.66
N GLN A 296 -15.51 -17.34 5.18
CA GLN A 296 -15.77 -17.22 3.76
C GLN A 296 -14.80 -16.22 3.12
N LEU A 297 -14.04 -16.70 2.13
CA LEU A 297 -13.04 -15.91 1.42
C LEU A 297 -13.21 -16.02 -0.09
N PRO A 298 -12.84 -14.97 -0.85
CA PRO A 298 -12.75 -15.09 -2.30
C PRO A 298 -11.82 -16.23 -2.69
N GLN A 299 -12.14 -16.96 -3.75
CA GLN A 299 -11.32 -18.07 -4.26
C GLN A 299 -10.04 -17.55 -4.95
N LEU A 300 -9.11 -17.00 -4.17
CA LEU A 300 -7.83 -16.46 -4.64
C LEU A 300 -6.67 -17.34 -4.18
N PRO A 301 -5.64 -17.56 -5.03
CA PRO A 301 -4.56 -18.51 -4.71
C PRO A 301 -3.80 -18.22 -3.40
N PHE A 302 -3.62 -16.96 -2.98
CA PHE A 302 -2.97 -16.70 -1.69
C PHE A 302 -3.82 -17.05 -0.46
N PHE A 303 -5.11 -17.35 -0.62
CA PHE A 303 -5.96 -17.83 0.46
C PHE A 303 -6.04 -19.37 0.52
N PHE A 304 -5.66 -20.04 -0.55
CA PHE A 304 -5.77 -21.49 -0.71
C PHE A 304 -4.50 -21.94 -1.42
N LEU A 305 -3.54 -22.51 -0.70
CA LEU A 305 -2.45 -23.24 -1.37
C LEU A 305 -3.08 -24.28 -2.30
N ASP A 306 -2.71 -24.25 -3.57
CA ASP A 306 -2.91 -25.39 -4.45
C ASP A 306 -2.21 -26.57 -3.78
N LYS A 307 -2.97 -27.62 -3.46
CA LYS A 307 -2.42 -28.87 -2.92
C LYS A 307 -1.65 -29.64 -3.98
#